data_AF-A0A9X2E4K6-F1
#
_entry.id   AF-A0A9X2E4K6-F1
#
_cell.length_a   1.000
_cell.length_b   1.000
_cell.length_c   1.000
_cell.angle_alpha   90.00
_cell.angle_beta   90.00
_cell.angle_gamma   90.00
#
_symmetry.space_group_name_H-M   'P 1'
#
loop_
_entity.id
_entity.type
_entity.pdbx_description
1 polymer ?
#
loop_
_entity_poly.entity_id
_entity_poly.type
_entity_poly.pdbx_seq_one_letter_code
_entity_poly.pdbx_strand_id
1 'polypeptide(L)'
;MSAVAAVSESVPADVKTPERVGWNPLTRVAFRFCLLYFGLFCLVYPQPVNVFLGPALKWVPEAIQFQTDMLESPLRWVGKAVFGVEAELHATGSGDQTIFWVQLFCLLVIALTGTLLWSVVSRRREHRRLAGWFLLFIRLCVAGQMFFYGFAKLIPVQMWMPGLATLLEPYGNLTPMAVLWNQVGGSPSYQILLGAAEVGAGVLLFIPRTALAGAMLSTIAMAQVFVLDMNFDVPVKILSGHLMLMGFILMAPEARRLMDLLVLNRTASPSTAPYPFRTSRSRWLAAAVQVLLGVWVGAGCLNESLALYREEGSARPKPPLYGIWTVQEFTRDGQLVPPLLSDETRWQRVVFDAPEIMEFQRMDGTFAPVQVRVDTQARRLDLRQAPGPAPFRPTPAQMPDIRGSFTYDQPSADRLRLDGDLDGHPVVITFTRLDPDTLPQRSHPFSWVMDHPNF
;
A
#
# COMPACT_ATOMS: atom_id res chain seq x y z
N MET A 1 -1.31 -0.40 -92.65
CA MET A 1 -2.76 -0.19 -92.54
C MET A 1 -3.33 -1.29 -91.66
N SER A 2 -4.06 -0.90 -90.60
CA SER A 2 -5.08 -1.65 -89.86
C SER A 2 -4.67 -2.96 -89.14
N ALA A 3 -5.15 -3.29 -87.94
CA ALA A 3 -6.15 -2.69 -87.07
C ALA A 3 -5.84 -3.04 -85.61
N VAL A 4 -6.14 -2.09 -84.72
CA VAL A 4 -6.16 -2.25 -83.27
C VAL A 4 -7.43 -3.02 -82.89
N ALA A 5 -7.28 -4.15 -82.20
CA ALA A 5 -8.38 -4.84 -81.52
C ALA A 5 -8.36 -4.44 -80.04
N ALA A 6 -9.35 -3.65 -79.63
CA ALA A 6 -9.58 -3.26 -78.25
C ALA A 6 -10.19 -4.45 -77.48
N VAL A 7 -9.48 -4.95 -76.47
CA VAL A 7 -10.01 -5.89 -75.49
C VAL A 7 -10.66 -5.08 -74.38
N SER A 8 -11.99 -5.16 -74.30
CA SER A 8 -12.82 -4.64 -73.22
C SER A 8 -12.64 -5.54 -71.99
N GLU A 9 -11.75 -5.17 -71.06
CA GLU A 9 -11.74 -5.74 -69.71
C GLU A 9 -12.91 -5.16 -68.90
N SER A 10 -13.92 -5.99 -68.68
CA SER A 10 -15.00 -5.75 -67.73
C SER A 10 -14.44 -5.72 -66.30
N VAL A 11 -14.44 -4.53 -65.69
CA VAL A 11 -14.15 -4.34 -64.26
C VAL A 11 -15.18 -5.13 -63.44
N PRO A 12 -14.76 -6.04 -62.54
CA PRO A 12 -15.71 -6.65 -61.61
C PRO A 12 -16.19 -5.59 -60.62
N ALA A 13 -17.48 -5.25 -60.76
CA ALA A 13 -18.24 -4.51 -59.78
C ALA A 13 -18.43 -5.34 -58.50
N ASP A 14 -18.54 -4.61 -57.38
CA ASP A 14 -18.93 -5.06 -56.05
C ASP A 14 -17.80 -5.56 -55.12
N VAL A 15 -16.80 -4.69 -54.87
CA VAL A 15 -16.16 -4.68 -53.54
C VAL A 15 -17.17 -4.07 -52.58
N LYS A 16 -18.00 -4.91 -51.95
CA LYS A 16 -18.78 -4.53 -50.77
C LYS A 16 -17.82 -3.90 -49.77
N THR A 17 -17.93 -2.59 -49.59
CA THR A 17 -17.23 -1.88 -48.52
C THR A 17 -17.67 -2.57 -47.23
N PRO A 18 -16.75 -3.11 -46.40
CA PRO A 18 -17.16 -3.79 -45.19
C PRO A 18 -17.99 -2.80 -44.37
N GLU A 19 -19.27 -3.14 -44.15
CA GLU A 19 -20.14 -2.38 -43.27
C GLU A 19 -19.34 -2.11 -41.99
N ARG A 20 -19.25 -0.85 -41.57
CA ARG A 20 -18.61 -0.51 -40.31
C ARG A 20 -19.41 -1.17 -39.19
N VAL A 21 -18.98 -2.36 -38.80
CA VAL A 21 -19.55 -3.12 -37.69
C VAL A 21 -19.34 -2.29 -36.44
N GLY A 22 -20.36 -1.52 -36.07
CA GLY A 22 -20.37 -0.77 -34.83
C GLY A 22 -20.24 -1.72 -33.64
N TRP A 23 -19.86 -1.19 -32.48
CA TRP A 23 -19.81 -2.00 -31.27
C TRP A 23 -21.16 -2.67 -31.02
N ASN A 24 -21.10 -3.94 -30.62
CA ASN A 24 -22.28 -4.64 -30.17
C ASN A 24 -22.91 -3.89 -28.96
N PRO A 25 -24.21 -4.07 -28.70
CA PRO A 25 -24.89 -3.32 -27.64
C PRO A 25 -24.24 -3.50 -26.26
N LEU A 26 -23.79 -4.71 -25.92
CA LEU A 26 -23.18 -5.03 -24.65
C LEU A 26 -21.85 -4.28 -24.44
N THR A 27 -20.95 -4.30 -25.43
CA THR A 27 -19.68 -3.56 -25.39
C THR A 27 -19.91 -2.08 -25.24
N ARG A 28 -20.99 -1.54 -25.84
CA ARG A 28 -21.33 -0.12 -25.72
C ARG A 28 -21.79 0.24 -24.31
N VAL A 29 -22.66 -0.56 -23.70
CA VAL A 29 -23.14 -0.35 -22.33
C VAL A 29 -22.00 -0.54 -21.35
N ALA A 30 -21.24 -1.64 -21.48
CA ALA A 30 -20.07 -1.92 -20.65
C ALA A 30 -19.03 -0.79 -20.73
N PHE A 31 -18.73 -0.27 -21.92
CA PHE A 31 -17.82 0.86 -22.05
C PHE A 31 -18.32 2.11 -21.32
N ARG A 32 -19.60 2.47 -21.48
CA ARG A 32 -20.18 3.64 -20.81
C ARG A 32 -20.11 3.49 -19.29
N PHE A 33 -20.47 2.30 -18.79
CA PHE A 33 -20.36 1.98 -17.37
C PHE A 33 -18.93 2.06 -16.87
N CYS A 34 -18.00 1.38 -17.54
CA CYS A 34 -16.60 1.38 -17.13
C CYS A 34 -15.99 2.78 -17.16
N LEU A 35 -16.32 3.58 -18.18
CA LEU A 35 -15.84 4.95 -18.28
C LEU A 35 -16.32 5.79 -17.10
N LEU A 36 -17.59 5.69 -16.75
CA LEU A 36 -18.15 6.45 -15.64
C LEU A 36 -17.66 5.93 -14.30
N TYR A 37 -17.78 4.63 -14.04
CA TYR A 37 -17.44 4.02 -12.76
C TYR A 37 -15.93 4.13 -12.45
N PHE A 38 -15.07 3.56 -13.30
CA PHE A 38 -13.63 3.56 -13.04
C PHE A 38 -13.01 4.94 -13.25
N GLY A 39 -13.56 5.73 -14.18
CA GLY A 39 -13.16 7.13 -14.35
C GLY A 39 -13.41 7.95 -13.09
N LEU A 40 -14.64 7.90 -12.55
CA LEU A 40 -14.97 8.59 -11.30
C LEU A 40 -14.19 8.03 -10.13
N PHE A 41 -14.07 6.69 -10.00
CA PHE A 41 -13.28 6.07 -8.93
C PHE A 41 -11.86 6.65 -8.88
N CYS A 42 -11.15 6.71 -10.00
CA CYS A 42 -9.80 7.31 -10.03
C CYS A 42 -9.80 8.79 -9.65
N LEU A 43 -10.86 9.54 -9.97
CA LEU A 43 -10.96 10.99 -9.73
C LEU A 43 -11.41 11.34 -8.31
N VAL A 44 -12.04 10.42 -7.56
CA VAL A 44 -12.56 10.71 -6.21
C VAL A 44 -11.91 9.87 -5.12
N TYR A 45 -11.31 8.73 -5.47
CA TYR A 45 -10.54 7.96 -4.50
C TYR A 45 -9.20 8.69 -4.27
N PRO A 46 -8.70 8.80 -3.02
CA PRO A 46 -7.63 9.74 -2.66
C PRO A 46 -6.27 9.50 -3.34
N GLN A 47 -5.96 8.28 -3.78
CA GLN A 47 -4.60 7.93 -4.22
C GLN A 47 -4.34 8.05 -5.74
N PRO A 48 -5.24 7.59 -6.65
CA PRO A 48 -4.92 7.44 -8.07
C PRO A 48 -4.49 8.70 -8.81
N VAL A 49 -4.99 9.88 -8.42
CA VAL A 49 -4.62 11.16 -9.06
C VAL A 49 -3.54 11.92 -8.31
N ASN A 50 -3.51 11.84 -6.99
CA ASN A 50 -2.54 12.57 -6.16
C ASN A 50 -1.10 12.13 -6.40
N VAL A 51 -0.89 10.87 -6.80
CA VAL A 51 0.43 10.34 -7.18
C VAL A 51 1.10 11.14 -8.31
N PHE A 52 0.33 11.81 -9.17
CA PHE A 52 0.88 12.62 -10.27
C PHE A 52 1.45 13.97 -9.83
N LEU A 53 1.19 14.42 -8.59
CA LEU A 53 1.90 15.55 -8.01
C LEU A 53 3.40 15.23 -7.88
N GLY A 54 3.77 13.96 -7.75
CA GLY A 54 5.16 13.51 -7.70
C GLY A 54 5.96 14.28 -6.63
N PRO A 55 7.17 14.77 -6.93
CA PRO A 55 7.97 15.56 -6.01
C PRO A 55 7.29 16.83 -5.50
N ALA A 56 6.23 17.31 -6.15
CA ALA A 56 5.51 18.52 -5.74
C ALA A 56 4.55 18.30 -4.57
N LEU A 57 4.24 17.04 -4.22
CA LEU A 57 3.35 16.71 -3.11
C LEU A 57 3.80 17.33 -1.78
N LYS A 58 5.13 17.45 -1.57
CA LYS A 58 5.73 18.07 -0.39
C LYS A 58 5.36 19.55 -0.20
N TRP A 59 4.95 20.25 -1.28
CA TRP A 59 4.55 21.65 -1.23
C TRP A 59 3.04 21.82 -1.10
N VAL A 60 2.26 20.73 -1.24
CA VAL A 60 0.79 20.76 -1.17
C VAL A 60 0.28 19.51 -0.43
N PRO A 61 0.65 19.32 0.86
CA PRO A 61 0.27 18.13 1.62
C PRO A 61 -1.26 18.02 1.77
N GLU A 62 -1.99 19.14 1.77
CA GLU A 62 -3.45 19.13 1.89
C GLU A 62 -4.15 18.48 0.68
N ALA A 63 -3.46 18.40 -0.47
CA ALA A 63 -4.00 17.74 -1.67
C ALA A 63 -4.33 16.26 -1.44
N ILE A 64 -3.64 15.61 -0.50
CA ILE A 64 -3.86 14.18 -0.16
C ILE A 64 -5.27 13.96 0.40
N GLN A 65 -5.76 14.90 1.21
CA GLN A 65 -7.03 14.77 1.95
C GLN A 65 -8.18 15.56 1.31
N PHE A 66 -7.89 16.48 0.41
CA PHE A 66 -8.91 17.32 -0.22
C PHE A 66 -10.11 16.53 -0.78
N GLN A 67 -9.86 15.42 -1.47
CA GLN A 67 -10.94 14.59 -2.03
C GLN A 67 -11.82 13.95 -0.94
N THR A 68 -11.19 13.48 0.16
CA THR A 68 -11.92 12.87 1.28
C THR A 68 -12.71 13.91 2.04
N ASP A 69 -12.13 15.08 2.31
CA ASP A 69 -12.75 16.15 3.10
C ASP A 69 -13.96 16.74 2.35
N MET A 70 -13.84 16.93 1.04
CA MET A 70 -14.95 17.41 0.21
C MET A 70 -16.14 16.45 0.19
N LEU A 71 -15.89 15.14 0.25
CA LEU A 71 -16.92 14.12 0.13
C LEU A 71 -17.41 13.61 1.49
N GLU A 72 -16.73 13.93 2.58
CA GLU A 72 -17.05 13.39 3.89
C GLU A 72 -18.51 13.67 4.31
N SER A 73 -18.93 14.94 4.26
CA SER A 73 -20.29 15.35 4.64
C SER A 73 -21.40 14.65 3.84
N PRO A 74 -21.37 14.65 2.49
CA PRO A 74 -22.39 13.92 1.73
C PRO A 74 -22.33 12.41 1.96
N LEU A 75 -21.14 11.82 2.13
CA LEU A 75 -21.01 10.38 2.39
C LEU A 75 -21.54 9.98 3.77
N ARG A 76 -21.28 10.77 4.82
CA ARG A 76 -21.88 10.60 6.16
C ARG A 76 -23.40 10.64 6.09
N TRP A 77 -23.96 11.60 5.35
CA TRP A 77 -25.41 11.69 5.14
C TRP A 77 -25.96 10.44 4.45
N VAL A 78 -25.33 9.97 3.37
CA VAL A 78 -25.77 8.73 2.69
C VAL A 78 -25.65 7.52 3.61
N GLY A 79 -24.55 7.41 4.37
CA GLY A 79 -24.34 6.34 5.35
C GLY A 79 -25.50 6.24 6.34
N LYS A 80 -25.93 7.39 6.88
CA LYS A 80 -27.06 7.47 7.79
C LYS A 80 -28.41 7.22 7.12
N ALA A 81 -28.66 7.87 5.99
CA ALA A 81 -29.97 7.87 5.33
C ALA A 81 -30.30 6.55 4.62
N VAL A 82 -29.30 5.88 4.04
CA VAL A 82 -29.49 4.65 3.24
C VAL A 82 -29.16 3.40 4.03
N PHE A 83 -28.09 3.43 4.83
CA PHE A 83 -27.55 2.25 5.50
C PHE A 83 -27.78 2.26 7.02
N GLY A 84 -28.21 3.39 7.61
CA GLY A 84 -28.37 3.51 9.07
C GLY A 84 -27.06 3.40 9.84
N VAL A 85 -25.91 3.69 9.22
CA VAL A 85 -24.58 3.61 9.83
C VAL A 85 -23.93 4.99 9.93
N GLU A 86 -23.16 5.22 11.00
CA GLU A 86 -22.32 6.41 11.14
C GLU A 86 -20.99 6.18 10.40
N ALA A 87 -20.94 6.64 9.15
CA ALA A 87 -19.80 6.44 8.25
C ALA A 87 -18.73 7.52 8.47
N GLU A 88 -18.01 7.43 9.59
CA GLU A 88 -17.00 8.44 9.96
C GLU A 88 -15.65 8.19 9.28
N LEU A 89 -15.00 9.28 8.85
CA LEU A 89 -13.63 9.25 8.36
C LEU A 89 -12.66 9.28 9.55
N HIS A 90 -11.78 8.29 9.62
CA HIS A 90 -10.74 8.18 10.62
C HIS A 90 -9.36 8.34 9.97
N ALA A 91 -8.46 9.08 10.61
CA ALA A 91 -7.09 9.29 10.15
C ALA A 91 -6.17 8.09 10.46
N THR A 92 -6.56 6.88 10.01
CA THR A 92 -5.86 5.62 10.31
C THR A 92 -4.99 5.11 9.16
N GLY A 93 -5.11 5.71 7.97
CA GLY A 93 -4.49 5.18 6.75
C GLY A 93 -5.21 3.98 6.13
N SER A 94 -6.30 3.50 6.74
CA SER A 94 -7.15 2.42 6.20
C SER A 94 -7.91 2.89 4.95
N GLY A 95 -7.84 2.11 3.87
CA GLY A 95 -8.59 2.32 2.62
C GLY A 95 -9.96 1.64 2.60
N ASP A 96 -10.27 0.80 3.60
CA ASP A 96 -11.49 -0.02 3.66
C ASP A 96 -12.50 0.47 4.72
N GLN A 97 -12.38 1.71 5.18
CA GLN A 97 -13.29 2.30 6.15
C GLN A 97 -14.74 2.32 5.63
N THR A 98 -15.71 2.27 6.55
CA THR A 98 -17.15 2.30 6.21
C THR A 98 -17.50 3.44 5.24
N ILE A 99 -16.90 4.62 5.42
CA ILE A 99 -17.12 5.77 4.53
C ILE A 99 -16.70 5.50 3.07
N PHE A 100 -15.63 4.73 2.83
CA PHE A 100 -15.19 4.37 1.48
C PHE A 100 -16.10 3.32 0.84
N TRP A 101 -16.71 2.42 1.63
CA TRP A 101 -17.76 1.52 1.12
C TRP A 101 -19.03 2.29 0.71
N VAL A 102 -19.44 3.28 1.51
CA VAL A 102 -20.53 4.20 1.15
C VAL A 102 -20.18 4.98 -0.12
N GLN A 103 -18.92 5.43 -0.25
CA GLN A 103 -18.44 6.08 -1.47
C GLN A 103 -18.56 5.17 -2.70
N LEU A 104 -18.13 3.90 -2.60
CA LEU A 104 -18.29 2.94 -3.69
C LEU A 104 -19.75 2.76 -4.11
N PHE A 105 -20.66 2.67 -3.14
CA PHE A 105 -22.09 2.59 -3.42
C PHE A 105 -22.58 3.83 -4.19
N CYS A 106 -22.23 5.04 -3.75
CA CYS A 106 -22.57 6.27 -4.44
C CYS A 106 -22.04 6.29 -5.87
N LEU A 107 -20.78 5.89 -6.06
CA LEU A 107 -20.16 5.79 -7.39
C LEU A 107 -20.87 4.79 -8.29
N LEU A 108 -21.28 3.64 -7.75
CA LEU A 108 -22.02 2.63 -8.48
C LEU A 108 -23.39 3.17 -8.95
N VAL A 109 -24.15 3.82 -8.05
CA VAL A 109 -25.46 4.40 -8.39
C VAL A 109 -25.32 5.50 -9.45
N ILE A 110 -24.34 6.39 -9.29
CA ILE A 110 -24.06 7.46 -10.26
C ILE A 110 -23.66 6.86 -11.62
N ALA A 111 -22.78 5.87 -11.64
CA ALA A 111 -22.32 5.24 -12.88
C ALA A 111 -23.45 4.47 -13.60
N LEU A 112 -24.31 3.75 -12.86
CA LEU A 112 -25.47 3.07 -13.43
C LEU A 112 -26.47 4.06 -14.02
N THR A 113 -26.83 5.09 -13.26
CA THR A 113 -27.77 6.14 -13.70
C THR A 113 -27.22 6.89 -14.91
N GLY A 114 -25.95 7.31 -14.86
CA GLY A 114 -25.28 7.97 -15.97
C GLY A 114 -25.19 7.08 -17.21
N THR A 115 -24.95 5.78 -17.04
CA THR A 115 -24.91 4.81 -18.15
C THR A 115 -26.28 4.66 -18.80
N LEU A 116 -27.35 4.60 -18.00
CA LEU A 116 -28.72 4.53 -18.48
C LEU A 116 -29.08 5.79 -19.28
N LEU A 117 -28.89 6.98 -18.69
CA LEU A 117 -29.16 8.26 -19.34
C LEU A 117 -28.36 8.42 -20.63
N TRP A 118 -27.07 8.12 -20.60
CA TRP A 118 -26.23 8.16 -21.79
C TRP A 118 -26.71 7.18 -22.86
N SER A 119 -27.22 6.02 -22.46
CA SER A 119 -27.73 5.02 -23.39
C SER A 119 -29.03 5.41 -24.07
N VAL A 120 -29.89 6.17 -23.40
CA VAL A 120 -31.12 6.73 -23.97
C VAL A 120 -30.81 7.90 -24.90
N VAL A 121 -29.93 8.82 -24.48
CA VAL A 121 -29.67 10.08 -25.21
C VAL A 121 -28.76 9.87 -26.43
N SER A 122 -27.73 9.03 -26.32
CA SER A 122 -26.71 8.93 -27.37
C SER A 122 -27.06 7.91 -28.45
N ARG A 123 -27.31 8.43 -29.66
CA ARG A 123 -27.48 7.64 -30.89
C ARG A 123 -26.17 7.09 -31.46
N ARG A 124 -25.01 7.48 -30.91
CA ARG A 124 -23.71 7.01 -31.42
C ARG A 124 -23.50 5.54 -31.08
N ARG A 125 -23.06 4.77 -32.08
CA ARG A 125 -22.87 3.32 -31.97
C ARG A 125 -21.43 2.91 -31.62
N GLU A 126 -20.48 3.85 -31.66
CA GLU A 126 -19.06 3.61 -31.37
C GLU A 126 -18.38 4.87 -30.78
N HIS A 127 -17.46 4.67 -29.83
CA HIS A 127 -16.76 5.74 -29.11
C HIS A 127 -15.22 5.55 -29.08
N ARG A 128 -14.59 5.04 -30.17
CA ARG A 128 -13.15 4.68 -30.16
C ARG A 128 -12.21 5.75 -29.61
N ARG A 129 -12.38 7.02 -30.00
CA ARG A 129 -11.49 8.10 -29.54
C ARG A 129 -11.60 8.30 -28.03
N LEU A 130 -12.82 8.29 -27.50
CA LEU A 130 -13.07 8.42 -26.08
C LEU A 130 -12.55 7.20 -25.32
N ALA A 131 -12.72 6.00 -25.88
CA ALA A 131 -12.15 4.77 -25.33
C ALA A 131 -10.62 4.80 -25.29
N GLY A 132 -9.97 5.32 -26.32
CA GLY A 132 -8.51 5.48 -26.33
C GLY A 132 -8.02 6.42 -25.22
N TRP A 133 -8.72 7.53 -24.98
CA TRP A 133 -8.39 8.43 -23.87
C TRP A 133 -8.67 7.81 -22.49
N PHE A 134 -9.80 7.11 -22.35
CA PHE A 134 -10.14 6.40 -21.12
C PHE A 134 -9.13 5.31 -20.76
N LEU A 135 -8.76 4.46 -21.73
CA LEU A 135 -7.74 3.42 -21.52
C LEU A 135 -6.37 4.03 -21.20
N LEU A 136 -6.01 5.15 -21.84
CA LEU A 136 -4.80 5.89 -21.50
C LEU A 136 -4.84 6.39 -20.05
N PHE A 137 -5.96 7.01 -19.63
CA PHE A 137 -6.14 7.52 -18.28
C PHE A 137 -6.04 6.41 -17.23
N ILE A 138 -6.83 5.34 -17.37
CA ILE A 138 -6.79 4.18 -16.46
C ILE A 138 -5.39 3.59 -16.38
N ARG A 139 -4.72 3.45 -17.54
CA ARG A 139 -3.35 2.93 -17.58
C ARG A 139 -2.40 3.78 -16.77
N LEU A 140 -2.46 5.10 -16.91
CA LEU A 140 -1.60 6.00 -16.14
C LEU A 140 -1.90 5.89 -14.64
N CYS A 141 -3.18 5.84 -14.25
CA CYS A 141 -3.56 5.65 -12.84
C CYS A 141 -3.00 4.34 -12.28
N VAL A 142 -3.17 3.22 -12.98
CA VAL A 142 -2.58 1.94 -12.56
C VAL A 142 -1.05 2.05 -12.49
N ALA A 143 -0.40 2.65 -13.49
CA ALA A 143 1.06 2.82 -13.50
C ALA A 143 1.56 3.64 -12.31
N GLY A 144 0.88 4.73 -11.96
CA GLY A 144 1.19 5.54 -10.80
C GLY A 144 1.04 4.77 -9.50
N GLN A 145 -0.03 3.98 -9.35
CA GLN A 145 -0.22 3.14 -8.15
C GLN A 145 0.81 2.01 -8.06
N MET A 146 1.22 1.41 -9.17
CA MET A 146 2.31 0.44 -9.19
C MET A 146 3.65 1.06 -8.76
N PHE A 147 3.89 2.33 -9.07
CA PHE A 147 5.04 3.06 -8.52
C PHE A 147 4.89 3.37 -7.03
N PHE A 148 3.74 3.89 -6.61
CA PHE A 148 3.52 4.24 -5.21
C PHE A 148 3.76 3.05 -4.27
N TYR A 149 3.07 1.93 -4.52
CA TYR A 149 3.26 0.71 -3.73
C TYR A 149 4.58 0.01 -4.02
N GLY A 150 5.02 0.00 -5.29
CA GLY A 150 6.25 -0.66 -5.69
C GLY A 150 7.49 -0.05 -5.03
N PHE A 151 7.60 1.29 -4.99
CA PHE A 151 8.72 1.96 -4.32
C PHE A 151 8.67 1.80 -2.80
N ALA A 152 7.47 1.77 -2.19
CA ALA A 152 7.31 1.50 -0.77
C ALA A 152 7.70 0.06 -0.35
N LYS A 153 7.71 -0.89 -1.29
CA LYS A 153 8.27 -2.24 -1.10
C LYS A 153 9.75 -2.33 -1.47
N LEU A 154 10.13 -1.67 -2.57
CA LEU A 154 11.49 -1.68 -3.10
C LEU A 154 12.47 -0.99 -2.13
N ILE A 155 12.04 0.09 -1.49
CA ILE A 155 12.65 0.63 -0.28
C ILE A 155 11.82 0.07 0.87
N PRO A 156 12.32 -0.84 1.72
CA PRO A 156 11.50 -1.63 2.66
C PRO A 156 10.77 -0.83 3.75
N VAL A 157 9.75 -0.05 3.38
CA VAL A 157 9.00 0.85 4.27
C VAL A 157 7.52 0.49 4.38
N GLN A 158 6.98 -0.31 3.45
CA GLN A 158 5.58 -0.75 3.52
C GLN A 158 5.35 -1.79 4.63
N MET A 159 6.19 -2.83 4.67
CA MET A 159 6.22 -3.83 5.73
C MET A 159 7.53 -3.70 6.49
N TRP A 160 7.51 -3.01 7.62
CA TRP A 160 8.71 -2.79 8.43
C TRP A 160 9.28 -4.10 8.96
N MET A 161 10.60 -4.14 9.16
CA MET A 161 11.23 -5.24 9.90
C MET A 161 10.59 -5.35 11.29
N PRO A 162 10.31 -6.57 11.81
CA PRO A 162 9.73 -6.74 13.12
C PRO A 162 10.52 -6.00 14.19
N GLY A 163 9.80 -5.16 14.93
CA GLY A 163 10.34 -4.40 16.06
C GLY A 163 10.80 -5.34 17.18
N LEU A 164 11.62 -4.82 18.08
CA LEU A 164 12.20 -5.61 19.16
C LEU A 164 11.14 -6.23 20.09
N ALA A 165 10.06 -5.51 20.40
CA ALA A 165 8.95 -6.05 21.19
C ALA A 165 8.18 -7.13 20.43
N THR A 166 7.97 -6.96 19.12
CA THR A 166 7.29 -7.96 18.26
C THR A 166 8.02 -9.31 18.25
N LEU A 167 9.35 -9.33 18.36
CA LEU A 167 10.11 -10.58 18.44
C LEU A 167 9.87 -11.36 19.74
N LEU A 168 9.34 -10.70 20.76
CA LEU A 168 9.03 -11.30 22.07
C LEU A 168 7.54 -11.65 22.20
N GLU A 169 6.72 -11.23 21.24
CA GLU A 169 5.28 -11.45 21.23
C GLU A 169 4.97 -12.91 20.87
N PRO A 170 4.18 -13.63 21.68
CA PRO A 170 3.72 -14.96 21.30
C PRO A 170 2.93 -14.91 19.99
N TYR A 171 3.20 -15.85 19.08
CA TYR A 171 2.57 -15.89 17.76
C TYR A 171 1.03 -15.85 17.82
N GLY A 172 0.42 -16.51 18.83
CA GLY A 172 -1.03 -16.55 19.02
C GLY A 172 -1.69 -15.21 19.35
N ASN A 173 -0.92 -14.20 19.74
CA ASN A 173 -1.42 -12.84 20.02
C ASN A 173 -1.38 -11.93 18.79
N LEU A 174 -0.69 -12.33 17.72
CA LEU A 174 -0.63 -11.54 16.48
C LEU A 174 -1.95 -11.67 15.72
N THR A 175 -2.48 -10.53 15.24
CA THR A 175 -3.60 -10.54 14.30
C THR A 175 -3.19 -11.14 12.95
N PRO A 176 -4.12 -11.62 12.11
CA PRO A 176 -3.79 -12.12 10.78
C PRO A 176 -2.96 -11.11 9.95
N MET A 177 -3.33 -9.83 9.95
CA MET A 177 -2.57 -8.78 9.29
C MET A 177 -1.15 -8.67 9.87
N ALA A 178 -1.00 -8.69 11.19
CA ALA A 178 0.31 -8.60 11.83
C ALA A 178 1.21 -9.81 11.48
N VAL A 179 0.65 -11.01 11.39
CA VAL A 179 1.38 -12.20 10.91
C VAL A 179 1.90 -11.98 9.50
N LEU A 180 1.04 -11.54 8.57
CA LEU A 180 1.44 -11.27 7.19
C LEU A 180 2.51 -10.17 7.11
N TRP A 181 2.33 -9.07 7.84
CA TRP A 181 3.26 -7.94 7.85
C TRP A 181 4.64 -8.36 8.35
N ASN A 182 4.69 -9.07 9.47
CA ASN A 182 5.95 -9.53 10.06
C ASN A 182 6.63 -10.62 9.23
N GLN A 183 5.86 -11.48 8.55
CA GLN A 183 6.41 -12.46 7.61
C GLN A 183 7.16 -11.77 6.47
N VAL A 184 6.56 -10.76 5.84
CA VAL A 184 7.18 -10.03 4.74
C VAL A 184 8.33 -9.15 5.25
N GLY A 185 8.12 -8.39 6.32
CA GLY A 185 9.12 -7.49 6.90
C GLY A 185 10.32 -8.22 7.51
N GLY A 186 10.13 -9.46 7.99
CA GLY A 186 11.21 -10.34 8.44
C GLY A 186 12.18 -10.75 7.32
N SER A 187 11.77 -10.60 6.05
CA SER A 187 12.60 -10.87 4.88
C SER A 187 12.66 -9.63 3.95
N PRO A 188 13.54 -8.65 4.24
CA PRO A 188 13.66 -7.45 3.40
C PRO A 188 13.94 -7.76 1.93
N SER A 189 14.71 -8.82 1.63
CA SER A 189 14.97 -9.26 0.27
C SER A 189 13.70 -9.70 -0.47
N TYR A 190 12.80 -10.43 0.22
CA TYR A 190 11.51 -10.82 -0.35
C TYR A 190 10.63 -9.60 -0.65
N GLN A 191 10.53 -8.65 0.29
CA GLN A 191 9.79 -7.41 0.07
C GLN A 191 10.34 -6.58 -1.10
N ILE A 192 11.66 -6.46 -1.21
CA ILE A 192 12.33 -5.76 -2.32
C ILE A 192 11.97 -6.39 -3.67
N LEU A 193 11.92 -7.73 -3.75
CA LEU A 193 11.54 -8.43 -4.98
C LEU A 193 10.08 -8.20 -5.36
N LEU A 194 9.16 -8.17 -4.38
CA LEU A 194 7.77 -7.78 -4.62
C LEU A 194 7.68 -6.35 -5.16
N GLY A 195 8.42 -5.42 -4.55
CA GLY A 195 8.50 -4.04 -5.01
C GLY A 195 9.09 -3.89 -6.41
N ALA A 196 10.14 -4.64 -6.72
CA ALA A 196 10.76 -4.64 -8.05
C ALA A 196 9.78 -5.11 -9.14
N ALA A 197 8.94 -6.10 -8.84
CA ALA A 197 7.90 -6.55 -9.77
C ALA A 197 6.85 -5.46 -10.03
N GLU A 198 6.40 -4.76 -8.99
CA GLU A 198 5.43 -3.66 -9.11
C GLU A 198 6.03 -2.44 -9.82
N VAL A 199 7.23 -2.00 -9.45
CA VAL A 199 7.95 -0.93 -10.16
C VAL A 199 8.17 -1.33 -11.63
N GLY A 200 8.57 -2.58 -11.89
CA GLY A 200 8.68 -3.10 -13.25
C GLY A 200 7.36 -2.98 -14.03
N ALA A 201 6.23 -3.34 -13.42
CA ALA A 201 4.91 -3.18 -14.04
C ALA A 201 4.59 -1.71 -14.34
N GLY A 202 4.87 -0.80 -13.40
CA GLY A 202 4.72 0.64 -13.59
C GLY A 202 5.54 1.19 -14.76
N VAL A 203 6.83 0.83 -14.84
CA VAL A 203 7.71 1.22 -15.97
C VAL A 203 7.14 0.74 -17.30
N LEU A 204 6.72 -0.53 -17.37
CA LEU A 204 6.14 -1.12 -18.57
C LEU A 204 4.84 -0.43 -18.99
N LEU A 205 4.03 0.07 -18.04
CA LEU A 205 2.78 0.78 -18.31
C LEU A 205 3.01 2.21 -18.83
N PHE A 206 4.02 2.93 -18.32
CA PHE A 206 4.38 4.27 -18.80
C PHE A 206 4.98 4.26 -20.21
N ILE A 207 5.60 3.15 -20.62
CA ILE A 207 6.13 2.98 -21.98
C ILE A 207 5.04 2.37 -22.88
N PRO A 208 4.49 3.11 -23.87
CA PRO A 208 3.30 2.64 -24.58
C PRO A 208 3.46 1.32 -25.34
N ARG A 209 4.68 1.00 -25.76
CA ARG A 209 4.98 -0.25 -26.49
C ARG A 209 4.93 -1.50 -25.59
N THR A 210 5.17 -1.35 -24.30
CA THR A 210 5.23 -2.45 -23.32
C THR A 210 4.00 -2.51 -22.42
N ALA A 211 3.04 -1.61 -22.61
CA ALA A 211 1.90 -1.43 -21.72
C ALA A 211 1.03 -2.68 -21.54
N LEU A 212 0.93 -3.55 -22.56
CA LEU A 212 0.20 -4.82 -22.41
C LEU A 212 0.88 -5.76 -21.42
N ALA A 213 2.21 -5.89 -21.49
CA ALA A 213 3.00 -6.67 -20.53
C ALA A 213 2.92 -6.07 -19.12
N GLY A 214 2.97 -4.73 -19.02
CA GLY A 214 2.73 -4.02 -17.77
C GLY A 214 1.35 -4.32 -17.18
N ALA A 215 0.29 -4.29 -18.00
CA ALA A 215 -1.07 -4.57 -17.54
C ALA A 215 -1.24 -6.02 -17.06
N MET A 216 -0.61 -6.99 -17.74
CA MET A 216 -0.58 -8.38 -17.30
C MET A 216 0.12 -8.52 -15.94
N LEU A 217 1.32 -7.95 -15.81
CA LEU A 217 2.09 -8.02 -14.57
C LEU A 217 1.36 -7.32 -13.40
N SER A 218 0.79 -6.13 -13.63
CA SER A 218 -0.05 -5.44 -12.65
C SER A 218 -1.26 -6.25 -12.24
N THR A 219 -1.92 -6.94 -13.18
CA THR A 219 -3.09 -7.76 -12.84
C THR A 219 -2.70 -8.94 -11.96
N ILE A 220 -1.57 -9.60 -12.25
CA ILE A 220 -1.05 -10.71 -11.42
C ILE A 220 -0.67 -10.20 -10.03
N ALA A 221 0.07 -9.09 -9.95
CA ALA A 221 0.49 -8.49 -8.69
C ALA A 221 -0.73 -8.07 -7.84
N MET A 222 -1.71 -7.39 -8.43
CA MET A 222 -2.91 -6.94 -7.72
C MET A 222 -3.85 -8.09 -7.35
N ALA A 223 -3.89 -9.17 -8.14
CA ALA A 223 -4.62 -10.37 -7.76
C ALA A 223 -4.02 -11.01 -6.50
N GLN A 224 -2.69 -11.11 -6.41
CA GLN A 224 -2.01 -11.57 -5.21
C GLN A 224 -2.29 -10.67 -4.00
N VAL A 225 -2.11 -9.35 -4.15
CA VAL A 225 -2.39 -8.38 -3.08
C VAL A 225 -3.85 -8.48 -2.62
N PHE A 226 -4.81 -8.49 -3.54
CA PHE A 226 -6.24 -8.60 -3.21
C PHE A 226 -6.59 -9.89 -2.47
N VAL A 227 -5.98 -11.02 -2.87
CA VAL A 227 -6.16 -12.30 -2.17
C VAL A 227 -5.57 -12.23 -0.75
N LEU A 228 -4.38 -11.65 -0.58
CA LEU A 228 -3.80 -11.44 0.75
C LEU A 228 -4.69 -10.53 1.60
N ASP A 229 -5.20 -9.44 1.03
CA ASP A 229 -6.05 -8.49 1.76
C ASP A 229 -7.34 -9.14 2.27
N MET A 230 -7.94 -10.01 1.46
CA MET A 230 -9.15 -10.75 1.83
C MET A 230 -8.92 -11.83 2.88
N ASN A 231 -7.74 -12.47 2.89
CA ASN A 231 -7.46 -13.60 3.80
C ASN A 231 -6.78 -13.18 5.11
N PHE A 232 -6.04 -12.06 5.12
CA PHE A 232 -5.33 -11.55 6.29
C PHE A 232 -5.94 -10.25 6.83
N ASP A 233 -7.13 -9.88 6.34
CA ASP A 233 -7.88 -8.69 6.71
C ASP A 233 -7.07 -7.37 6.62
N VAL A 234 -6.32 -7.23 5.55
CA VAL A 234 -5.56 -6.00 5.27
C VAL A 234 -6.53 -4.94 4.75
N PRO A 235 -6.56 -3.72 5.29
CA PRO A 235 -7.60 -2.74 4.96
C PRO A 235 -7.32 -1.92 3.69
N VAL A 236 -7.02 -2.60 2.57
CA VAL A 236 -6.82 -1.99 1.24
C VAL A 236 -7.53 -2.76 0.10
N LYS A 237 -8.52 -3.60 0.45
CA LYS A 237 -9.30 -4.46 -0.46
C LYS A 237 -9.99 -3.67 -1.57
N ILE A 238 -10.52 -2.49 -1.24
CA ILE A 238 -11.19 -1.62 -2.22
C ILE A 238 -10.20 -1.27 -3.33
N LEU A 239 -9.04 -0.71 -2.98
CA LEU A 239 -8.10 -0.22 -3.97
C LEU A 239 -7.45 -1.37 -4.76
N SER A 240 -6.96 -2.41 -4.08
CA SER A 240 -6.28 -3.54 -4.73
C SER A 240 -7.22 -4.27 -5.70
N GLY A 241 -8.48 -4.49 -5.30
CA GLY A 241 -9.52 -5.06 -6.15
C GLY A 241 -9.84 -4.20 -7.37
N HIS A 242 -9.93 -2.88 -7.20
CA HIS A 242 -10.17 -1.97 -8.33
C HIS A 242 -8.99 -1.90 -9.29
N LEU A 243 -7.75 -1.92 -8.80
CA LEU A 243 -6.55 -1.96 -9.66
C LEU A 243 -6.47 -3.27 -10.45
N MET A 244 -6.83 -4.40 -9.84
CA MET A 244 -6.96 -5.69 -10.54
C MET A 244 -8.02 -5.60 -11.67
N LEU A 245 -9.21 -5.07 -11.38
CA LEU A 245 -10.28 -4.88 -12.37
C LEU A 245 -9.86 -3.94 -13.51
N MET A 246 -9.15 -2.85 -13.19
CA MET A 246 -8.58 -1.95 -14.18
C MET A 246 -7.53 -2.65 -15.06
N GLY A 247 -6.71 -3.55 -14.49
CA GLY A 247 -5.82 -4.41 -15.24
C GLY A 247 -6.56 -5.24 -16.30
N PHE A 248 -7.67 -5.88 -15.91
CA PHE A 248 -8.54 -6.58 -16.87
C PHE A 248 -9.14 -5.66 -17.93
N ILE A 249 -9.55 -4.43 -17.57
CA ILE A 249 -10.07 -3.45 -18.54
C ILE A 249 -8.99 -3.07 -19.57
N LEU A 250 -7.73 -2.90 -19.14
CA LEU A 250 -6.62 -2.59 -20.03
C LEU A 250 -6.31 -3.75 -21.00
N MET A 251 -6.47 -4.99 -20.55
CA MET A 251 -6.27 -6.18 -21.37
C MET A 251 -7.47 -6.55 -22.25
N ALA A 252 -8.68 -6.10 -21.92
CA ALA A 252 -9.91 -6.49 -22.61
C ALA A 252 -9.89 -6.27 -24.15
N PRO A 253 -9.36 -5.15 -24.69
CA PRO A 253 -9.23 -4.97 -26.14
C PRO A 253 -8.25 -5.95 -26.80
N GLU A 254 -7.34 -6.53 -26.01
CA GLU A 254 -6.28 -7.45 -26.45
C GLU A 254 -6.61 -8.91 -26.16
N ALA A 255 -7.74 -9.20 -25.51
CA ALA A 255 -8.08 -10.54 -25.00
C ALA A 255 -8.07 -11.62 -26.08
N ARG A 256 -8.55 -11.32 -27.29
CA ARG A 256 -8.50 -12.28 -28.42
C ARG A 256 -7.06 -12.59 -28.84
N ARG A 257 -6.21 -11.57 -28.93
CA ARG A 257 -4.80 -11.75 -29.30
C ARG A 257 -4.03 -12.52 -28.23
N LEU A 258 -4.32 -12.26 -26.95
CA LEU A 258 -3.76 -13.01 -25.83
C LEU A 258 -4.22 -14.47 -25.85
N MET A 259 -5.50 -14.73 -26.11
CA MET A 259 -6.05 -16.09 -26.24
C MET A 259 -5.42 -16.84 -27.42
N ASP A 260 -5.34 -16.19 -28.58
CA ASP A 260 -4.71 -16.76 -29.77
C ASP A 260 -3.26 -17.15 -29.48
N LEU A 261 -2.47 -16.26 -28.87
CA LEU A 261 -1.05 -16.50 -28.60
C LEU A 261 -0.82 -17.53 -27.47
N LEU A 262 -1.46 -17.35 -26.31
CA LEU A 262 -1.11 -18.06 -25.08
C LEU A 262 -1.85 -19.38 -24.90
N VAL A 263 -3.05 -19.51 -25.46
CA VAL A 263 -3.92 -20.67 -25.23
C VAL A 263 -4.11 -21.48 -26.50
N LEU A 264 -4.42 -20.81 -27.61
CA LEU A 264 -4.72 -21.49 -28.88
C LEU A 264 -3.46 -21.75 -29.72
N ASN A 265 -2.30 -21.24 -29.31
CA ASN A 265 -1.01 -21.36 -30.00
C ASN A 265 -1.09 -20.92 -31.49
N ARG A 266 -1.76 -19.79 -31.73
CA ARG A 266 -1.98 -19.17 -33.04
C ARG A 266 -1.19 -17.87 -33.17
N THR A 267 -0.97 -17.44 -34.40
CA THR A 267 -0.34 -16.14 -34.69
C THR A 267 -1.24 -15.00 -34.24
N ALA A 268 -0.70 -14.08 -33.44
CA ALA A 268 -1.43 -12.90 -33.00
C ALA A 268 -1.51 -11.85 -34.12
N SER A 269 -2.74 -11.41 -34.45
CA SER A 269 -2.95 -10.30 -35.40
C SER A 269 -2.39 -8.98 -34.86
N PRO A 270 -2.30 -7.91 -35.68
CA PRO A 270 -2.03 -6.57 -35.17
C PRO A 270 -3.06 -6.14 -34.11
N SER A 271 -2.63 -5.32 -33.14
CA SER A 271 -3.52 -4.75 -32.12
C SER A 271 -4.61 -3.90 -32.78
N THR A 272 -5.84 -4.03 -32.29
CA THR A 272 -6.97 -3.18 -32.66
C THR A 272 -7.43 -2.29 -31.50
N ALA A 273 -6.66 -2.26 -30.41
CA ALA A 273 -6.99 -1.50 -29.22
C ALA A 273 -7.20 -0.01 -29.54
N PRO A 274 -8.23 0.64 -28.98
CA PRO A 274 -8.44 2.06 -29.19
C PRO A 274 -7.24 2.88 -28.70
N TYR A 275 -6.72 3.76 -29.56
CA TYR A 275 -5.62 4.65 -29.21
C TYR A 275 -5.97 6.10 -29.60
N PRO A 276 -5.74 7.10 -28.73
CA PRO A 276 -6.22 8.46 -28.97
C PRO A 276 -5.40 9.23 -30.02
N PHE A 277 -4.17 8.80 -30.32
CA PHE A 277 -3.24 9.49 -31.20
C PHE A 277 -3.16 8.87 -32.61
N ARG A 278 -3.29 9.69 -33.66
CA ARG A 278 -3.42 9.23 -35.06
C ARG A 278 -2.17 9.37 -35.91
N THR A 279 -1.34 10.39 -35.68
CA THR A 279 -0.14 10.66 -36.49
C THR A 279 1.12 10.12 -35.79
N SER A 280 2.14 9.70 -36.55
CA SER A 280 3.39 9.19 -35.97
C SER A 280 4.05 10.19 -35.03
N ARG A 281 4.04 11.49 -35.38
CA ARG A 281 4.54 12.57 -34.50
C ARG A 281 3.76 12.65 -33.17
N SER A 282 2.43 12.63 -33.22
CA SER A 282 1.61 12.67 -32.00
C SER A 282 1.82 11.44 -31.10
N ARG A 283 2.01 10.25 -31.69
CA ARG A 283 2.29 9.01 -30.93
C ARG A 283 3.65 9.08 -30.24
N TRP A 284 4.67 9.58 -30.94
CA TRP A 284 6.01 9.72 -30.38
C TRP A 284 6.03 10.77 -29.27
N LEU A 285 5.43 11.95 -29.48
CA LEU A 285 5.36 12.98 -28.44
C LEU A 285 4.60 12.49 -27.21
N ALA A 286 3.46 11.82 -27.42
CA ALA A 286 2.70 11.24 -26.32
C ALA A 286 3.50 10.19 -25.55
N ALA A 287 4.29 9.35 -26.24
CA ALA A 287 5.16 8.38 -25.58
C ALA A 287 6.25 9.09 -24.76
N ALA A 288 6.89 10.13 -25.31
CA ALA A 288 7.88 10.91 -24.58
C ALA A 288 7.29 11.57 -23.32
N VAL A 289 6.11 12.20 -23.43
CA VAL A 289 5.42 12.80 -22.28
C VAL A 289 5.09 11.77 -21.21
N GLN A 290 4.64 10.57 -21.58
CA GLN A 290 4.34 9.52 -20.61
C GLN A 290 5.58 8.96 -19.92
N VAL A 291 6.70 8.83 -20.64
CA VAL A 291 7.98 8.43 -20.04
C VAL A 291 8.47 9.51 -19.08
N LEU A 292 8.41 10.78 -19.46
CA LEU A 292 8.77 11.90 -18.59
C LEU A 292 7.86 11.97 -17.35
N LEU A 293 6.56 11.74 -17.53
CA LEU A 293 5.61 11.63 -16.42
C LEU A 293 5.96 10.45 -15.51
N GLY A 294 6.34 9.31 -16.06
CA GLY A 294 6.82 8.16 -15.29
C GLY A 294 8.07 8.50 -14.49
N VAL A 295 9.06 9.17 -15.09
CA VAL A 295 10.26 9.64 -14.38
C VAL A 295 9.89 10.60 -13.25
N TRP A 296 8.98 11.55 -13.51
CA TRP A 296 8.49 12.51 -12.52
C TRP A 296 7.82 11.80 -11.33
N VAL A 297 6.84 10.94 -11.59
CA VAL A 297 6.13 10.19 -10.55
C VAL A 297 7.07 9.27 -9.79
N GLY A 298 7.91 8.51 -10.50
CA GLY A 298 8.88 7.60 -9.90
C GLY A 298 9.89 8.31 -9.01
N ALA A 299 10.36 9.51 -9.40
CA ALA A 299 11.22 10.32 -8.55
C ALA A 299 10.51 10.79 -7.28
N GLY A 300 9.22 11.15 -7.37
CA GLY A 300 8.39 11.49 -6.22
C GLY A 300 8.28 10.34 -5.22
N CYS A 301 7.82 9.18 -5.69
CA CYS A 301 7.66 7.98 -4.86
C CYS A 301 8.99 7.52 -4.26
N LEU A 302 10.08 7.51 -5.05
CA LEU A 302 11.41 7.14 -4.55
C LEU A 302 11.89 8.10 -3.45
N ASN A 303 11.71 9.41 -3.65
CA ASN A 303 12.12 10.40 -2.66
C ASN A 303 11.33 10.24 -1.35
N GLU A 304 10.02 10.04 -1.44
CA GLU A 304 9.14 9.81 -0.28
C GLU A 304 9.53 8.51 0.46
N SER A 305 9.69 7.39 -0.25
CA SER A 305 10.08 6.13 0.38
C SER A 305 11.48 6.20 1.00
N LEU A 306 12.44 6.91 0.37
CA LEU A 306 13.77 7.11 0.96
C LEU A 306 13.75 8.01 2.19
N ALA A 307 12.92 9.05 2.21
CA ALA A 307 12.74 9.90 3.38
C ALA A 307 12.17 9.06 4.54
N LEU A 308 11.08 8.33 4.29
CA LEU A 308 10.45 7.46 5.28
C LEU A 308 11.41 6.38 5.81
N TYR A 309 12.23 5.80 4.94
CA TYR A 309 13.24 4.80 5.33
C TYR A 309 14.32 5.34 6.28
N ARG A 310 14.70 6.62 6.12
CA ARG A 310 15.71 7.30 6.95
C ARG A 310 15.12 7.84 8.25
N GLU A 311 13.87 8.28 8.22
CA GLU A 311 13.22 8.94 9.36
C GLU A 311 12.59 7.92 10.30
N GLU A 312 11.92 6.90 9.75
CA GLU A 312 11.12 5.94 10.52
C GLU A 312 11.56 4.48 10.33
N GLY A 313 12.33 4.20 9.29
CA GLY A 313 12.71 2.85 8.90
C GLY A 313 13.93 2.25 9.56
N SER A 314 14.42 1.15 8.99
CA SER A 314 15.58 0.43 9.52
C SER A 314 16.88 1.25 9.47
N ALA A 315 16.93 2.30 8.66
CA ALA A 315 18.06 3.24 8.63
C ALA A 315 17.90 4.43 9.59
N ARG A 316 16.81 4.50 10.37
CA ARG A 316 16.62 5.54 11.37
C ARG A 316 17.71 5.49 12.45
N PRO A 317 18.05 6.64 13.07
CA PRO A 317 18.90 6.65 14.24
C PRO A 317 18.32 5.79 15.36
N LYS A 318 19.15 4.93 15.95
CA LYS A 318 18.78 4.13 17.12
C LYS A 318 18.73 5.05 18.35
N PRO A 319 17.69 4.96 19.21
CA PRO A 319 17.60 5.75 20.42
C PRO A 319 18.74 5.42 21.41
N PRO A 320 19.04 6.32 22.36
CA PRO A 320 19.81 5.95 23.54
C PRO A 320 19.23 4.71 24.22
N LEU A 321 20.10 3.86 24.76
CA LEU A 321 19.72 2.60 25.42
C LEU A 321 19.03 1.57 24.49
N TYR A 322 19.13 1.71 23.16
CA TYR A 322 18.53 0.79 22.19
C TYR A 322 18.81 -0.69 22.53
N GLY A 323 17.74 -1.49 22.62
CA GLY A 323 17.81 -2.91 22.91
C GLY A 323 16.65 -3.43 23.76
N ILE A 324 16.72 -4.74 24.03
CA ILE A 324 15.80 -5.44 24.94
C ILE A 324 16.49 -5.57 26.29
N TRP A 325 15.86 -5.13 27.36
CA TRP A 325 16.39 -5.13 28.72
C TRP A 325 15.49 -5.96 29.62
N THR A 326 16.04 -7.04 30.17
CA THR A 326 15.31 -7.95 31.08
C THR A 326 15.56 -7.54 32.53
N VAL A 327 14.48 -7.30 33.29
CA VAL A 327 14.56 -6.94 34.70
C VAL A 327 15.11 -8.10 35.52
N GLN A 328 16.22 -7.86 36.22
CA GLN A 328 16.84 -8.82 37.14
C GLN A 328 16.32 -8.63 38.56
N GLU A 329 16.47 -7.42 39.10
CA GLU A 329 15.98 -7.03 40.42
C GLU A 329 15.06 -5.82 40.29
N PHE A 330 13.97 -5.83 41.05
CA PHE A 330 13.02 -4.73 41.13
C PHE A 330 12.77 -4.47 42.61
N THR A 331 13.23 -3.33 43.11
CA THR A 331 12.98 -2.88 44.48
C THR A 331 12.00 -1.73 44.43
N ARG A 332 10.97 -1.74 45.29
CA ARG A 332 10.01 -0.65 45.46
C ARG A 332 9.84 -0.37 46.94
N ASP A 333 9.88 0.91 47.33
CA ASP A 333 9.79 1.31 48.75
C ASP A 333 10.81 0.58 49.65
N GLY A 334 12.00 0.31 49.09
CA GLY A 334 13.08 -0.43 49.77
C GLY A 334 12.87 -1.94 49.88
N GLN A 335 11.77 -2.49 49.36
CA GLN A 335 11.48 -3.93 49.38
C GLN A 335 11.62 -4.57 48.00
N LEU A 336 12.18 -5.78 47.97
CA LEU A 336 12.29 -6.57 46.74
C LEU A 336 10.89 -7.02 46.29
N VAL A 337 10.53 -6.71 45.04
CA VAL A 337 9.29 -7.13 44.39
C VAL A 337 9.57 -8.38 43.54
N PRO A 338 9.13 -9.57 43.99
CA PRO A 338 9.36 -10.81 43.25
C PRO A 338 8.61 -10.82 41.91
N PRO A 339 9.08 -11.57 40.89
CA PRO A 339 8.46 -11.65 39.56
C PRO A 339 7.20 -12.53 39.56
N LEU A 340 6.18 -12.15 40.33
CA LEU A 340 4.90 -12.86 40.37
C LEU A 340 4.04 -12.46 39.16
N LEU A 341 3.47 -13.45 38.46
CA LEU A 341 2.60 -13.20 37.29
C LEU A 341 1.33 -12.42 37.64
N SER A 342 0.94 -12.41 38.92
CA SER A 342 -0.19 -11.64 39.45
C SER A 342 0.13 -10.18 39.79
N ASP A 343 1.40 -9.76 39.68
CA ASP A 343 1.78 -8.38 39.98
C ASP A 343 1.57 -7.47 38.74
N GLU A 344 0.62 -6.54 38.85
CA GLU A 344 0.26 -5.64 37.75
C GLU A 344 1.23 -4.46 37.55
N THR A 345 2.13 -4.25 38.51
CA THR A 345 2.96 -3.05 38.65
C THR A 345 4.45 -3.31 38.38
N ARG A 346 4.89 -4.56 38.46
CA ARG A 346 6.26 -4.96 38.15
C ARG A 346 6.43 -5.18 36.64
N TRP A 347 7.60 -4.82 36.10
CA TRP A 347 7.93 -5.06 34.69
C TRP A 347 8.79 -6.31 34.53
N GLN A 348 8.55 -7.09 33.47
CA GLN A 348 9.43 -8.19 33.07
C GLN A 348 10.61 -7.69 32.23
N ARG A 349 10.29 -6.84 31.24
CA ARG A 349 11.25 -6.33 30.26
C ARG A 349 10.91 -4.89 29.90
N VAL A 350 11.92 -4.19 29.41
CA VAL A 350 11.81 -2.87 28.81
C VAL A 350 12.52 -2.91 27.46
N VAL A 351 11.91 -2.31 26.44
CA VAL A 351 12.39 -2.30 25.07
C VAL A 351 12.52 -0.85 24.62
N PHE A 352 13.74 -0.49 24.22
CA PHE A 352 14.03 0.77 23.52
C PHE A 352 14.27 0.43 22.05
N ASP A 353 13.23 0.54 21.25
CA ASP A 353 13.34 0.30 19.81
C ASP A 353 13.30 1.64 19.06
N ALA A 354 12.23 2.41 19.21
CA ALA A 354 11.98 3.67 18.51
C ALA A 354 12.39 4.92 19.33
N PRO A 355 12.71 6.05 18.67
CA PRO A 355 12.91 7.32 19.38
C PRO A 355 11.68 7.69 20.19
N GLU A 356 11.92 8.24 21.39
CA GLU A 356 10.91 8.77 22.31
C GLU A 356 9.84 7.79 22.79
N ILE A 357 9.91 6.51 22.41
CA ILE A 357 8.98 5.46 22.84
C ILE A 357 9.77 4.34 23.50
N MET A 358 9.32 3.96 24.68
CA MET A 358 9.73 2.77 25.40
C MET A 358 8.53 1.84 25.49
N GLU A 359 8.75 0.54 25.31
CA GLU A 359 7.71 -0.46 25.57
C GLU A 359 8.13 -1.28 26.78
N PHE A 360 7.26 -1.41 27.77
CA PHE A 360 7.50 -2.30 28.91
C PHE A 360 6.56 -3.50 28.83
N GLN A 361 7.08 -4.64 29.25
CA GLN A 361 6.32 -5.89 29.33
C GLN A 361 5.82 -6.07 30.77
N ARG A 362 4.51 -6.23 30.92
CA ARG A 362 3.86 -6.54 32.20
C ARG A 362 4.12 -7.99 32.61
N MET A 363 3.78 -8.32 33.86
CA MET A 363 3.94 -9.68 34.37
C MET A 363 3.00 -10.71 33.69
N ASP A 364 1.90 -10.28 33.08
CA ASP A 364 1.03 -11.13 32.24
C ASP A 364 1.57 -11.34 30.81
N GLY A 365 2.71 -10.73 30.47
CA GLY A 365 3.37 -10.84 29.16
C GLY A 365 2.94 -9.77 28.15
N THR A 366 1.93 -8.96 28.44
CA THR A 366 1.46 -7.90 27.53
C THR A 366 2.44 -6.74 27.46
N PHE A 367 2.62 -6.18 26.25
CA PHE A 367 3.41 -4.97 26.05
C PHE A 367 2.55 -3.71 26.08
N ALA A 368 3.11 -2.66 26.65
CA ALA A 368 2.49 -1.36 26.69
C ALA A 368 3.51 -0.25 26.35
N PRO A 369 3.15 0.67 25.44
CA PRO A 369 4.00 1.81 25.11
C PRO A 369 3.91 2.91 26.17
N VAL A 370 5.03 3.59 26.40
CA VAL A 370 5.14 4.78 27.24
C VAL A 370 6.11 5.76 26.56
N GLN A 371 5.83 7.07 26.64
CA GLN A 371 6.74 8.06 26.11
C GLN A 371 7.94 8.15 27.03
N VAL A 372 9.14 8.14 26.44
CA VAL A 372 10.39 8.25 27.16
C VAL A 372 11.19 9.42 26.65
N ARG A 373 11.80 10.19 27.56
CA ARG A 373 12.84 11.14 27.23
C ARG A 373 14.13 10.72 27.92
N VAL A 374 15.16 10.43 27.13
CA VAL A 374 16.49 10.08 27.64
C VAL A 374 17.45 11.24 27.42
N ASP A 375 17.91 11.84 28.52
CA ASP A 375 18.98 12.83 28.52
C ASP A 375 20.30 12.12 28.85
N THR A 376 21.15 11.96 27.83
CA THR A 376 22.43 11.25 27.96
C THR A 376 23.49 12.06 28.70
N GLN A 377 23.37 13.39 28.75
CA GLN A 377 24.30 14.27 29.46
C GLN A 377 23.96 14.30 30.95
N ALA A 378 22.69 14.48 31.28
CA ALA A 378 22.21 14.49 32.66
C ALA A 378 22.03 13.07 33.25
N ARG A 379 22.17 12.02 32.42
CA ARG A 379 21.86 10.63 32.76
C ARG A 379 20.48 10.47 33.39
N ARG A 380 19.50 11.14 32.78
CA ARG A 380 18.10 11.12 33.23
C ARG A 380 17.21 10.45 32.21
N LEU A 381 16.20 9.76 32.73
CA LEU A 381 15.15 9.11 31.96
C LEU A 381 13.81 9.50 32.56
N ASP A 382 12.98 10.19 31.79
CA ASP A 382 11.64 10.59 32.22
C ASP A 382 10.59 9.83 31.41
N LEU A 383 9.61 9.28 32.11
CA LEU A 383 8.47 8.57 31.54
C LEU A 383 7.19 9.41 31.66
N ARG A 384 6.43 9.42 30.58
CA ARG A 384 5.12 10.05 30.51
C ARG A 384 4.17 9.16 29.72
N GLN A 385 2.87 9.33 29.94
CA GLN A 385 1.86 8.71 29.10
C GLN A 385 2.18 8.97 27.63
N ALA A 386 2.24 7.90 26.83
CA ALA A 386 2.52 8.07 25.40
C ALA A 386 1.38 8.82 24.71
N PRO A 387 1.69 9.64 23.68
CA PRO A 387 0.66 10.21 22.83
C PRO A 387 -0.19 9.09 22.24
N GLY A 388 -1.45 9.40 21.88
CA GLY A 388 -2.43 8.43 21.37
C GLY A 388 -1.95 7.63 20.14
N PRO A 389 -2.81 6.76 19.58
CA PRO A 389 -2.38 5.73 18.64
C PRO A 389 -1.52 6.26 17.49
N ALA A 390 -0.37 5.60 17.28
CA ALA A 390 0.50 5.85 16.13
C ALA A 390 0.02 5.03 14.92
N PRO A 391 0.06 5.57 13.69
CA PRO A 391 -0.34 4.83 12.49
C PRO A 391 0.42 3.49 12.38
N PHE A 392 -0.30 2.43 12.05
CA PHE A 392 0.27 1.08 11.82
C PHE A 392 0.99 0.42 13.01
N ARG A 393 0.88 0.97 14.23
CA ARG A 393 1.26 0.26 15.47
C ARG A 393 0.01 -0.21 16.22
N PRO A 394 -0.07 -1.49 16.63
CA PRO A 394 -1.12 -1.92 17.54
C PRO A 394 -0.99 -1.09 18.81
N THR A 395 -1.99 -0.25 19.07
CA THR A 395 -2.03 0.58 20.27
C THR A 395 -3.08 -0.03 21.20
N PRO A 396 -2.79 -0.24 22.49
CA PRO A 396 -3.79 -0.73 23.41
C PRO A 396 -5.00 0.23 23.46
N ALA A 397 -6.19 -0.34 23.67
CA ALA A 397 -7.45 0.44 23.72
C ALA A 397 -7.43 1.53 24.80
N GLN A 398 -6.61 1.35 25.84
CA GLN A 398 -6.32 2.36 26.85
C GLN A 398 -4.81 2.45 27.04
N MET A 399 -4.28 3.66 26.89
CA MET A 399 -2.88 3.94 27.11
C MET A 399 -2.60 4.02 28.61
N PRO A 400 -1.57 3.32 29.12
CA PRO A 400 -1.26 3.37 30.55
C PRO A 400 -0.83 4.79 30.96
N ASP A 401 -1.42 5.31 32.03
CA ASP A 401 -0.95 6.55 32.68
C ASP A 401 0.21 6.21 33.62
N ILE A 402 1.35 5.86 33.03
CA ILE A 402 2.59 5.62 33.75
C ILE A 402 3.44 6.88 33.73
N ARG A 403 3.96 7.24 34.91
CA ARG A 403 4.84 8.38 35.09
C ARG A 403 6.04 7.95 35.90
N GLY A 404 7.20 8.44 35.52
CA GLY A 404 8.41 8.14 36.26
C GLY A 404 9.52 9.10 35.94
N SER A 405 10.46 9.23 36.86
CA SER A 405 11.68 10.01 36.66
C SER A 405 12.82 9.26 37.31
N PHE A 406 13.81 8.92 36.50
CA PHE A 406 14.92 8.07 36.88
C PHE A 406 16.25 8.76 36.59
N THR A 407 17.20 8.56 37.48
CA THR A 407 18.61 8.56 37.10
C THR A 407 18.98 7.18 36.59
N TYR A 408 19.82 7.12 35.57
CA TYR A 408 20.28 5.85 35.05
C TYR A 408 21.81 5.74 35.07
N ASP A 409 22.28 4.52 35.28
CA ASP A 409 23.68 4.14 35.12
C ASP A 409 23.78 2.91 34.22
N GLN A 410 24.79 2.91 33.35
CA GLN A 410 25.06 1.81 32.42
C GLN A 410 26.51 1.33 32.65
N PRO A 411 26.75 0.48 33.67
CA PRO A 411 28.09 0.04 34.05
C PRO A 411 28.83 -0.69 32.91
N SER A 412 28.08 -1.37 32.04
CA SER A 412 28.59 -2.10 30.88
C SER A 412 27.53 -2.12 29.77
N ALA A 413 27.91 -2.55 28.56
CA ALA A 413 27.01 -2.57 27.41
C ALA A 413 25.76 -3.45 27.58
N ASP A 414 25.82 -4.41 28.51
CA ASP A 414 24.81 -5.42 28.84
C ASP A 414 24.12 -5.19 30.19
N ARG A 415 24.46 -4.15 30.95
CA ARG A 415 23.87 -3.87 32.27
C ARG A 415 23.33 -2.44 32.34
N LEU A 416 22.12 -2.29 32.85
CA LEU A 416 21.47 -1.00 33.07
C LEU A 416 20.88 -0.98 34.48
N ARG A 417 20.96 0.15 35.15
CA ARG A 417 20.31 0.42 36.44
C ARG A 417 19.50 1.69 36.32
N LEU A 418 18.25 1.64 36.74
CA LEU A 418 17.37 2.79 36.92
C LEU A 418 17.12 2.99 38.41
N ASP A 419 17.26 4.22 38.88
CA ASP A 419 17.08 4.61 40.27
C ASP A 419 16.29 5.92 40.31
N GLY A 420 15.09 5.89 40.90
CA GLY A 420 14.18 7.04 40.87
C GLY A 420 12.78 6.73 41.33
N ASP A 421 11.80 7.43 40.77
CA ASP A 421 10.38 7.32 41.10
C ASP A 421 9.59 6.71 39.94
N LEU A 422 8.68 5.80 40.26
CA LEU A 422 7.71 5.23 39.33
C LEU A 422 6.33 5.26 39.98
N ASP A 423 5.40 5.99 39.36
CA ASP A 423 4.03 6.19 39.82
C ASP A 423 3.94 6.64 41.30
N GLY A 424 4.87 7.49 41.75
CA GLY A 424 4.93 8.01 43.12
C GLY A 424 5.61 7.09 44.13
N HIS A 425 6.17 5.96 43.68
CA HIS A 425 6.93 5.05 44.52
C HIS A 425 8.43 5.09 44.16
N PRO A 426 9.35 5.24 45.15
CA PRO A 426 10.77 5.05 44.93
C PRO A 426 11.07 3.62 44.50
N VAL A 427 11.75 3.48 43.37
CA VAL A 427 12.13 2.20 42.78
C VAL A 427 13.60 2.15 42.37
N VAL A 428 14.18 0.97 42.49
CA VAL A 428 15.49 0.63 41.93
C VAL A 428 15.32 -0.62 41.08
N ILE A 429 15.64 -0.50 39.79
CA ILE A 429 15.46 -1.58 38.82
C ILE A 429 16.80 -1.85 38.14
N THR A 430 17.24 -3.10 38.18
CA THR A 430 18.45 -3.55 37.47
C THR A 430 18.07 -4.43 36.28
N PHE A 431 18.81 -4.29 35.19
CA PHE A 431 18.52 -4.97 33.93
C PHE A 431 19.77 -5.64 33.37
N THR A 432 19.54 -6.74 32.67
CA THR A 432 20.51 -7.36 31.76
C THR A 432 19.98 -7.28 30.34
N ARG A 433 20.85 -6.93 29.39
CA ARG A 433 20.49 -6.85 27.98
C ARG A 433 20.30 -8.24 27.38
N LEU A 434 19.20 -8.42 26.65
CA LEU A 434 18.99 -9.56 25.75
C LEU A 434 19.44 -9.14 24.35
N ASP A 435 20.35 -9.91 23.77
CA ASP A 435 20.79 -9.71 22.39
C ASP A 435 19.68 -10.18 21.41
N PRO A 436 19.07 -9.28 20.62
CA PRO A 436 18.02 -9.65 19.68
C PRO A 436 18.46 -10.68 18.63
N ASP A 437 19.75 -10.75 18.33
CA ASP A 437 20.28 -11.66 17.29
C ASP A 437 20.41 -13.10 17.80
N THR A 438 20.14 -13.34 19.09
CA THR A 438 19.96 -14.70 19.66
C THR A 438 18.56 -15.28 19.45
N LEU A 439 17.59 -14.44 19.05
CA LEU A 439 16.22 -14.89 18.81
C LEU A 439 16.13 -15.63 17.46
N PRO A 440 15.36 -16.73 17.36
CA PRO A 440 15.30 -17.58 16.16
C PRO A 440 15.06 -16.82 14.85
N GLN A 441 14.20 -15.79 14.88
CA GLN A 441 13.90 -14.97 13.70
C GLN A 441 15.10 -14.18 13.16
N ARG A 442 16.13 -13.92 13.98
CA ARG A 442 17.34 -13.18 13.59
C ARG A 442 18.59 -14.04 13.56
N SER A 443 18.61 -15.18 14.23
CA SER A 443 19.78 -16.05 14.37
C SER A 443 20.00 -17.02 13.20
N HIS A 444 19.02 -17.17 12.30
CA HIS A 444 19.08 -18.12 11.19
C HIS A 444 19.26 -17.43 9.83
N PRO A 445 20.50 -17.32 9.30
CA PRO A 445 20.74 -16.84 7.95
C PRO A 445 20.31 -17.89 6.91
N PHE A 446 20.22 -17.45 5.65
CA PHE A 446 19.96 -18.32 4.51
C PHE A 446 21.00 -19.45 4.42
N SER A 447 20.53 -20.68 4.23
CA SER A 447 21.36 -21.88 4.07
C SER A 447 20.93 -22.66 2.83
N TRP A 448 21.88 -22.95 1.95
CA TRP A 448 21.63 -23.77 0.74
C TRP A 448 21.37 -25.24 1.07
N VAL A 449 22.05 -25.77 2.08
CA VAL A 449 21.92 -27.16 2.54
C VAL A 449 21.21 -27.14 3.89
N MET A 450 20.13 -27.90 4.00
CA MET A 450 19.33 -28.02 5.21
C MET A 450 18.91 -29.50 5.35
N ASP A 451 19.65 -30.25 6.17
CA ASP A 451 19.42 -31.70 6.33
C ASP A 451 18.10 -32.00 7.04
N HIS A 452 17.61 -31.06 7.85
CA HIS A 452 16.32 -31.13 8.55
C HIS A 452 15.59 -29.79 8.50
N PRO A 453 14.27 -29.77 8.23
CA PRO A 453 13.47 -28.55 8.34
C PRO A 453 13.59 -27.92 9.74
N ASN A 454 13.79 -26.61 9.80
CA ASN A 454 13.87 -25.85 11.05
C ASN A 454 12.52 -25.15 11.31
N PHE A 455 11.69 -25.73 12.19
CA PHE A 455 10.34 -25.26 12.54
C PHE A 455 10.16 -25.09 14.04
#